data_AF-A0A9W7XWT7-F1
#
_entry.id   AF-A0A9W7XWT7-F1
#
_cell.length_a   1.000
_cell.length_b   1.000
_cell.length_c   1.000
_cell.angle_alpha   90.00
_cell.angle_beta   90.00
_cell.angle_gamma   90.00
#
_symmetry.space_group_name_H-M   'P 1'
#
loop_
_entity.id
_entity.type
_entity.pdbx_description
1 polymer ?
#
loop_
_entity_poly.entity_id
_entity_poly.type
_entity_poly.pdbx_seq_one_letter_code
_entity_poly.pdbx_strand_id
1 'polypeptide(L)'
;MARTFDKDAARKLAEEQRQAMLENFDMEVEDKIRSMRVQLEADKNDLMLKADCEVAQLPRCVREMPLKTFLREYGGDVSAAVRGALRLDIENSDELVSLPEMPLAIRARRRLAQTQ
;
A
#
# COMPACT_ATOMS: atom_id res chain seq x y z
N MET A 1 -1.94 -41.93 -57.37
CA MET A 1 -1.04 -41.11 -56.52
C MET A 1 -1.69 -39.77 -56.15
N ALA A 2 -2.91 -39.75 -55.58
CA ALA A 2 -3.68 -38.51 -55.37
C ALA A 2 -4.08 -38.21 -53.91
N ARG A 3 -3.82 -39.13 -52.95
CA ARG A 3 -4.23 -38.98 -51.53
C ARG A 3 -3.17 -38.42 -50.59
N THR A 4 -1.94 -38.20 -51.07
CA THR A 4 -0.81 -37.74 -50.24
C THR A 4 -0.77 -36.22 -50.10
N PHE A 5 -1.03 -35.49 -51.19
CA PHE A 5 -1.00 -34.03 -51.23
C PHE A 5 -1.97 -33.35 -50.24
N ASP A 6 -3.12 -33.97 -50.00
CA ASP A 6 -4.16 -33.44 -49.11
C ASP A 6 -3.74 -33.53 -47.63
N LYS A 7 -2.98 -34.57 -47.27
CA LYS A 7 -2.45 -34.77 -45.91
C LYS A 7 -1.30 -33.82 -45.60
N ASP A 8 -0.45 -33.54 -46.58
CA ASP A 8 0.66 -32.59 -46.41
C ASP A 8 0.16 -31.15 -46.26
N ALA A 9 -0.91 -30.78 -46.99
CA ALA A 9 -1.58 -29.49 -46.82
C ALA A 9 -2.25 -29.36 -45.45
N ALA A 10 -2.97 -30.39 -45.00
CA ALA A 10 -3.59 -30.41 -43.67
C ALA A 10 -2.55 -30.33 -42.54
N ARG A 11 -1.38 -30.98 -42.71
CA ARG A 11 -0.29 -30.93 -41.74
C ARG A 11 0.34 -29.52 -41.66
N LYS A 12 0.58 -28.87 -42.80
CA LYS A 12 1.07 -27.48 -42.82
C LYS A 12 0.09 -26.52 -42.16
N LEU A 13 -1.21 -26.64 -42.45
CA LEU A 13 -2.23 -25.82 -41.82
C LEU A 13 -2.27 -26.04 -40.29
N ALA A 14 -2.14 -27.29 -39.84
CA ALA A 14 -2.08 -27.60 -38.41
C ALA A 14 -0.81 -27.03 -37.74
N GLU A 15 0.33 -27.04 -38.43
CA GLU A 15 1.58 -26.43 -37.96
C GLU A 15 1.46 -24.90 -37.89
N GLU A 16 0.85 -24.26 -38.89
CA GLU A 16 0.56 -22.82 -38.90
C GLU A 16 -0.40 -22.41 -37.78
N GLN A 17 -1.47 -23.18 -37.55
CA GLN A 17 -2.41 -22.95 -36.45
C GLN A 17 -1.73 -23.10 -35.08
N ARG A 18 -0.86 -24.11 -34.93
CA ARG A 18 -0.08 -24.30 -33.69
C ARG A 18 0.86 -23.13 -33.45
N GLN A 19 1.50 -22.64 -34.50
CA GLN A 19 2.42 -21.50 -34.42
C GLN A 19 1.68 -20.22 -34.03
N ALA A 20 0.55 -19.92 -34.67
CA ALA A 20 -0.29 -18.79 -34.31
C ALA A 20 -0.81 -18.87 -32.86
N MET A 21 -1.13 -20.08 -32.37
CA MET A 21 -1.54 -20.29 -30.99
C MET A 21 -0.41 -20.00 -29.99
N LEU A 22 0.83 -20.40 -30.31
CA LEU A 22 2.00 -20.12 -29.47
C LEU A 22 2.30 -18.62 -29.43
N GLU A 23 2.24 -17.95 -30.58
CA GLU A 23 2.46 -16.49 -30.65
C GLU A 23 1.42 -15.72 -29.83
N ASN A 24 0.15 -16.12 -29.89
CA ASN A 24 -0.90 -15.54 -29.04
C ASN A 24 -0.62 -15.78 -27.55
N PHE A 25 -0.18 -16.98 -27.19
CA PHE A 25 0.14 -17.30 -25.81
C PHE A 25 1.33 -16.48 -25.29
N ASP A 26 2.37 -16.30 -26.10
CA ASP A 26 3.53 -15.47 -25.75
C ASP A 26 3.10 -14.01 -25.52
N MET A 27 2.24 -13.46 -26.39
CA MET A 27 1.67 -12.12 -26.21
C MET A 27 0.87 -12.01 -24.89
N GLU A 28 0.02 -13.00 -24.58
CA GLU A 28 -0.75 -13.00 -23.33
C GLU A 28 0.16 -13.07 -22.10
N VAL A 29 1.22 -13.87 -22.15
CA VAL A 29 2.21 -13.96 -21.07
C VAL A 29 2.93 -12.63 -20.88
N GLU A 30 3.37 -11.99 -21.96
CA GLU A 30 4.01 -10.67 -21.90
C GLU A 30 3.08 -9.60 -21.30
N ASP A 31 1.82 -9.58 -21.73
CA ASP A 31 0.82 -8.65 -21.20
C ASP A 31 0.52 -8.95 -19.73
N LYS A 32 0.48 -10.22 -19.33
CA LYS A 32 0.32 -10.61 -17.93
C LYS A 32 1.49 -10.14 -17.08
N ILE A 33 2.72 -10.34 -17.54
CA ILE A 33 3.93 -9.85 -16.86
C ILE A 33 3.89 -8.33 -16.73
N ARG A 34 3.49 -7.63 -17.79
CA ARG A 34 3.37 -6.16 -17.77
C ARG A 34 2.33 -5.71 -16.75
N SER A 35 1.15 -6.32 -16.74
CA SER A 35 0.09 -6.04 -15.77
C SER A 35 0.55 -6.27 -14.33
N MET A 36 1.24 -7.39 -14.06
CA MET A 36 1.77 -7.69 -12.73
C MET A 36 2.82 -6.67 -12.28
N ARG A 37 3.68 -6.21 -13.19
CA ARG A 37 4.68 -5.16 -12.87
C ARG A 37 4.02 -3.83 -12.54
N VAL A 38 3.02 -3.42 -13.31
CA VAL A 38 2.25 -2.21 -13.04
C VAL A 38 1.56 -2.29 -11.68
N GLN A 39 0.94 -3.43 -11.37
CA GLN A 39 0.30 -3.63 -10.07
C GLN A 39 1.31 -3.57 -8.92
N LEU A 40 2.46 -4.22 -9.07
CA LEU A 40 3.51 -4.20 -8.05
C LEU A 40 4.03 -2.79 -7.78
N GLU A 41 4.19 -1.98 -8.83
CA GLU A 41 4.61 -0.59 -8.71
C GLU A 41 3.55 0.27 -8.00
N ALA A 42 2.28 0.08 -8.34
CA ALA A 42 1.17 0.72 -7.64
C ALA A 42 1.14 0.34 -6.15
N ASP A 43 1.22 -0.95 -5.83
CA ASP A 43 1.21 -1.45 -4.45
C ASP A 43 2.39 -0.92 -3.64
N LYS A 44 3.57 -0.85 -4.26
CA LYS A 44 4.77 -0.26 -3.64
C LYS A 44 4.54 1.21 -3.32
N ASN A 45 4.02 1.99 -4.26
CA ASN A 45 3.78 3.41 -4.07
C ASN A 45 2.71 3.66 -2.99
N ASP A 46 1.66 2.85 -2.97
CA ASP A 46 0.63 2.90 -1.94
C ASP A 46 1.19 2.58 -0.55
N LEU A 47 2.08 1.59 -0.44
CA LEU A 47 2.73 1.25 0.82
C LEU A 47 3.64 2.38 1.31
N MET A 48 4.43 2.97 0.41
CA MET A 48 5.28 4.12 0.74
C MET A 48 4.44 5.30 1.21
N LEU A 49 3.37 5.63 0.49
CA LEU A 49 2.47 6.73 0.86
C LEU A 49 1.80 6.49 2.21
N LYS A 50 1.37 5.25 2.50
CA LYS A 50 0.81 4.87 3.81
C LYS A 50 1.83 5.07 4.92
N ALA A 51 3.05 4.57 4.74
CA ALA A 51 4.12 4.74 5.72
C ALA A 51 4.44 6.23 5.95
N ASP A 52 4.54 7.03 4.90
CA ASP A 52 4.77 8.47 5.00
C ASP A 52 3.63 9.18 5.75
N CYS A 53 2.39 8.78 5.49
CA CYS A 53 1.21 9.29 6.18
C CYS A 53 1.20 8.93 7.67
N GLU A 54 1.55 7.68 8.03
CA GLU A 54 1.66 7.24 9.43
C GLU A 54 2.77 8.00 10.17
N VAL A 55 3.94 8.16 9.54
CA VAL A 55 5.05 8.94 10.11
C VAL A 55 4.70 10.43 10.20
N ALA A 56 3.92 10.97 9.26
CA ALA A 56 3.46 12.35 9.31
C ALA A 56 2.47 12.62 10.46
N GLN A 57 1.68 11.62 10.86
CA GLN A 57 0.76 11.70 12.00
C GLN A 57 1.49 11.69 13.36
N LEU A 58 2.72 11.18 13.41
CA LEU A 58 3.50 11.17 14.64
C LEU A 58 3.86 12.60 15.09
N PRO A 59 3.71 12.91 16.39
CA PRO A 59 4.20 14.16 16.96
C PRO A 59 5.69 14.34 16.69
N ARG A 60 6.10 15.57 16.39
CA ARG A 60 7.49 15.90 16.00
C ARG A 60 8.53 15.40 17.01
N CYS A 61 8.23 15.51 18.30
CA CYS A 61 9.10 15.06 19.38
C CYS A 61 9.34 13.54 19.38
N VAL A 62 8.37 12.74 18.91
CA VAL A 62 8.51 11.29 18.76
C VAL A 62 9.21 10.96 17.45
N ARG A 63 8.89 11.66 16.36
CA ARG A 63 9.49 11.43 15.04
C ARG A 63 11.00 11.71 15.01
N GLU A 64 11.47 12.68 15.78
CA GLU A 64 12.89 13.02 15.89
C GLU A 64 13.63 12.14 16.93
N MET A 65 12.90 11.33 17.71
CA MET A 65 13.50 10.45 18.72
C MET A 65 14.23 9.27 18.07
N PRO A 66 15.42 8.88 18.56
CA PRO A 66 16.08 7.66 18.09
C PRO A 66 15.17 6.44 18.29
N LEU A 67 14.96 5.65 17.23
CA LEU A 67 14.06 4.49 17.27
C LEU A 67 14.42 3.51 18.40
N LYS A 68 15.72 3.33 18.68
CA LYS A 68 16.21 2.48 19.78
C LYS A 68 15.69 2.96 21.14
N THR A 69 15.66 4.27 21.37
CA THR A 69 15.15 4.90 22.59
C THR A 69 13.63 4.74 22.67
N PHE A 70 12.93 5.03 21.56
CA PHE A 70 11.48 4.86 21.47
C PHE A 70 11.02 3.43 21.83
N LEU A 71 11.71 2.41 21.29
CA LEU A 71 11.37 1.01 21.55
C LEU A 71 11.80 0.53 22.95
N ARG A 72 12.97 0.94 23.45
CA ARG A 72 13.50 0.45 24.73
C ARG A 72 12.88 1.13 25.95
N GLU A 73 12.69 2.43 25.89
CA GLU A 73 12.23 3.22 27.05
C GLU A 73 10.71 3.37 27.07
N TYR A 74 10.07 3.42 25.89
CA TYR A 74 8.63 3.66 25.76
C TYR A 74 7.87 2.48 25.15
N GLY A 75 8.54 1.36 24.84
CA GLY A 75 7.90 0.13 24.34
C GLY A 75 7.19 0.29 22.99
N GLY A 76 7.47 1.36 22.24
CA GLY A 76 6.73 1.68 21.02
C GLY A 76 5.40 2.43 21.24
N ASP A 77 5.08 2.88 22.46
CA ASP A 77 3.90 3.72 22.72
C ASP A 77 4.20 5.20 22.45
N VAL A 78 3.53 5.75 21.44
CA VAL A 78 3.63 7.17 21.04
C VAL A 78 3.18 8.09 22.18
N SER A 79 2.14 7.75 22.93
CA SER A 79 1.60 8.62 23.98
C SER A 79 2.56 8.72 25.16
N ALA A 80 3.15 7.60 25.56
CA ALA A 80 4.18 7.57 26.60
C ALA A 80 5.43 8.35 26.16
N ALA A 81 5.87 8.18 24.91
CA ALA A 81 7.01 8.90 24.37
C ALA A 81 6.79 10.41 24.29
N VAL A 82 5.58 10.87 23.92
CA VAL A 82 5.24 12.31 23.94
C VAL A 82 5.32 12.88 25.35
N ARG A 83 4.72 12.20 26.34
CA ARG A 83 4.72 12.65 27.73
C ARG A 83 6.14 12.73 28.29
N GLY A 84 6.96 11.69 28.04
CA GLY A 84 8.36 11.66 28.44
C GLY A 84 9.20 12.74 27.76
N ALA A 85 9.04 12.94 26.46
CA ALA A 85 9.80 13.94 25.69
C ALA A 85 9.45 15.38 26.07
N LEU A 86 8.18 15.66 26.38
CA LEU A 86 7.72 16.98 26.79
C LEU A 86 7.89 17.25 28.30
N ARG A 87 8.41 16.28 29.07
CA ARG A 87 8.51 16.36 30.55
C ARG A 87 7.21 16.84 31.18
N LEU A 88 6.08 16.36 30.66
CA LEU A 88 4.78 16.65 31.24
C LEU A 88 4.68 15.79 32.49
N ASP A 89 4.80 16.43 33.65
CA ASP A 89 4.76 15.77 34.94
C ASP A 89 3.48 14.93 35.06
N ILE A 90 3.68 13.70 35.55
CA ILE A 90 2.71 12.59 35.57
C ILE A 90 1.53 12.85 36.54
N GLU A 91 1.46 14.03 37.16
CA GLU A 91 0.53 14.31 38.26
C GLU A 91 -0.93 14.52 37.85
N ASN A 92 -1.25 14.71 36.57
CA ASN A 92 -2.63 14.77 36.07
C ASN A 92 -2.85 13.76 34.94
N SER A 93 -3.04 12.50 35.34
CA SER A 93 -3.27 11.37 34.44
C SER A 93 -4.66 11.35 33.78
N ASP A 94 -5.61 12.19 34.24
CA ASP A 94 -7.01 12.14 33.81
C ASP A 94 -7.42 13.21 32.77
N GLU A 95 -6.62 14.26 32.52
CA GLU A 95 -7.04 15.38 31.65
C GLU A 95 -6.35 15.44 30.26
N LEU A 96 -5.36 14.57 29.98
CA LEU A 96 -4.56 14.65 28.75
C LEU A 96 -4.93 13.61 27.67
N VAL A 97 -6.06 12.91 27.81
CA VAL A 97 -6.71 12.21 26.68
C VAL A 97 -7.41 13.24 25.78
N SER A 98 -6.64 14.20 25.27
CA SER A 98 -6.96 14.94 24.06
C SER A 98 -5.65 15.30 23.35
N LEU A 99 -4.87 14.27 22.98
CA LEU A 99 -4.01 14.42 21.81
C LEU A 99 -4.88 14.93 20.65
N PRO A 100 -4.37 15.84 19.81
CA PRO A 100 -5.20 16.55 18.84
C PRO A 100 -5.90 15.56 17.91
N GLU A 101 -7.15 15.25 18.24
CA GLU A 101 -8.03 14.44 17.41
C GLU A 101 -8.31 15.20 16.12
N MET A 102 -7.63 14.77 15.07
CA MET A 102 -7.94 15.01 13.65
C MET A 102 -7.95 16.47 13.16
N PRO A 103 -7.62 16.70 11.87
CA PRO A 103 -7.71 18.03 11.28
C PRO A 103 -9.14 18.60 11.35
N LEU A 104 -9.24 19.90 11.66
CA LEU A 104 -10.48 20.68 11.83
C LEU A 104 -11.55 20.46 10.73
N ALA A 105 -11.14 20.09 9.52
CA ALA A 105 -12.02 19.82 8.38
C ALA A 105 -13.05 18.70 8.63
N ILE A 106 -12.76 17.74 9.52
CA ILE A 106 -13.66 16.61 9.82
C ILE A 106 -14.72 17.00 10.86
N ARG A 107 -14.45 17.97 11.74
CA ARG A 107 -15.39 18.40 12.80
C ARG A 107 -16.56 19.24 12.27
N ALA A 108 -16.34 20.00 11.20
CA ALA A 108 -17.38 20.86 10.61
C ALA A 108 -18.59 20.05 10.11
N ARG A 109 -18.38 18.83 9.61
CA ARG A 109 -19.46 17.97 9.11
C ARG A 109 -20.31 17.34 10.20
N ARG A 110 -19.74 17.06 11.39
CA ARG A 110 -20.47 16.41 12.50
C ARG A 110 -21.39 17.38 13.25
N ARG A 111 -20.99 18.65 13.38
CA ARG A 111 -21.81 19.68 14.05
C ARG A 111 -23.07 20.04 13.25
N LEU A 112 -22.98 20.05 11.92
CA LEU A 112 -24.14 20.31 11.04
C LEU A 112 -25.16 19.16 11.05
N ALA A 113 -24.75 17.94 11.39
CA ALA A 113 -25.62 16.78 11.47
C ALA A 113 -26.32 16.61 12.85
N GLN A 114 -25.96 17.41 13.86
CA GLN A 114 -26.51 17.31 15.22
C GLN A 114 -27.44 18.46 15.60
N THR A 115 -27.63 19.43 14.70
CA THR A 115 -28.55 20.58 14.86
C THR A 115 -29.83 20.44 14.04
N GLN A 116 -30.30 19.21 13.80
CA GLN A 116 -31.65 18.92 13.30
C GLN A 116 -32.34 17.94 14.25
#